data_AF-A0A4Z0Z8J9-F1
#
_entry.id   AF-A0A4Z0Z8J9-F1
#
_cell.length_a   1.000
_cell.length_b   1.000
_cell.length_c   1.000
_cell.angle_alpha   90.00
_cell.angle_beta   90.00
_cell.angle_gamma   90.00
#
_symmetry.space_group_name_H-M   'P 1'
#
loop_
_entity.id
_entity.type
_entity.pdbx_description
1 polymer ?
#
loop_
_entity_poly.entity_id
_entity_poly.type
_entity_poly.pdbx_seq_one_letter_code
_entity_poly.pdbx_strand_id
1 'polypeptide(L)' 'MSYFRITLHRSAIGLPKRTRGVLAALGLRKRSQTVFHPEVAQALTSKQLREERQPEPGFWVERAVPR' A
#
# COMPACT_ATOMS: atom_id res chain seq x y z
N MET A 1 -2.28 18.04 -13.62
CA MET A 1 -2.15 16.88 -12.71
C MET A 1 -3.52 16.28 -12.49
N SER A 2 -3.69 15.01 -12.81
CA SER A 2 -4.90 14.21 -12.56
C SER A 2 -4.90 13.69 -11.13
N TYR A 3 -6.09 13.54 -10.56
CA TYR A 3 -6.32 13.01 -9.22
C TYR A 3 -7.46 12.01 -9.26
N PHE A 4 -7.39 10.98 -8.42
CA PHE A 4 -8.53 10.11 -8.15
C PHE A 4 -9.43 10.77 -7.10
N ARG A 5 -10.69 10.99 -7.46
CA ARG A 5 -11.75 11.34 -6.50
C ARG A 5 -12.37 10.05 -5.96
N ILE A 6 -12.07 9.71 -4.71
CA ILE A 6 -12.51 8.46 -4.09
C ILE A 6 -13.56 8.77 -3.01
N THR A 7 -14.75 8.19 -3.14
CA THR A 7 -15.87 8.41 -2.20
C THR A 7 -16.30 7.12 -1.51
N LEU A 8 -16.39 7.14 -0.18
CA LEU A 8 -16.87 5.97 0.59
C LEU A 8 -18.40 5.88 0.58
N HIS A 9 -18.97 5.16 -0.38
CA HIS A 9 -20.42 5.03 -0.50
C HIS A 9 -21.06 4.10 0.57
N ARG A 10 -20.35 3.03 0.99
CA ARG A 10 -20.86 2.01 1.92
C ARG A 10 -20.02 1.94 3.19
N SER A 11 -20.65 1.62 4.32
CA SER A 11 -19.94 1.48 5.61
C SER A 11 -19.19 0.15 5.69
N ALA A 12 -18.13 0.11 6.50
CA ALA A 12 -17.28 -1.07 6.70
C ALA A 12 -17.63 -1.89 7.96
N ILE A 13 -18.84 -1.74 8.49
CA ILE A 13 -19.25 -2.29 9.81
C ILE A 13 -19.24 -3.83 9.86
N GLY A 14 -19.34 -4.51 8.73
CA GLY A 14 -19.22 -5.97 8.61
C GLY A 14 -17.97 -6.48 7.89
N LEU A 15 -17.06 -5.59 7.50
CA LEU A 15 -15.90 -5.98 6.68
C LEU A 15 -14.71 -6.43 7.54
N PRO A 16 -13.85 -7.32 7.01
CA PRO A 16 -12.63 -7.76 7.70
C PRO A 16 -11.71 -6.60 8.08
N LYS A 17 -10.88 -6.82 9.12
CA LYS A 17 -9.90 -5.82 9.60
C LYS A 17 -8.98 -5.31 8.49
N ARG A 18 -8.59 -6.19 7.55
CA ARG A 18 -7.76 -5.83 6.40
C ARG A 18 -8.40 -4.72 5.56
N THR A 19 -9.67 -4.87 5.23
CA THR A 19 -10.41 -3.88 4.42
C THR A 19 -10.58 -2.56 5.18
N ARG A 20 -10.85 -2.61 6.50
CA ARG A 20 -10.89 -1.41 7.34
C ARG A 20 -9.55 -0.68 7.38
N GLY A 21 -8.43 -1.43 7.43
CA GLY A 21 -7.09 -0.86 7.36
C GLY A 21 -6.81 -0.12 6.05
N VAL A 22 -7.25 -0.67 4.92
CA VAL A 22 -7.12 0.01 3.61
C VAL A 22 -7.91 1.32 3.58
N LEU A 23 -9.14 1.33 4.09
CA LEU A 23 -9.94 2.57 4.16
C LEU A 23 -9.28 3.63 5.05
N ALA A 24 -8.72 3.22 6.18
CA ALA A 24 -7.99 4.12 7.07
C ALA A 24 -6.74 4.72 6.39
N ALA A 25 -5.98 3.89 5.65
CA ALA A 25 -4.80 4.34 4.91
C ALA A 25 -5.15 5.32 3.78
N LEU A 26 -6.30 5.14 3.12
CA LEU A 26 -6.82 6.10 2.14
C LEU A 26 -7.35 7.40 2.77
N GLY A 27 -7.56 7.43 4.09
CA GLY A 27 -8.13 8.57 4.82
C GLY A 27 -9.66 8.57 4.95
N LEU A 28 -10.32 7.48 4.58
CA LEU A 28 -11.78 7.33 4.61
C LEU A 28 -12.24 6.80 5.96
N ARG A 29 -12.76 7.70 6.82
CA ARG A 29 -13.21 7.39 8.19
C ARG A 29 -14.72 7.33 8.34
N LYS A 30 -15.48 8.11 7.56
CA LYS A 30 -16.95 8.19 7.63
C LYS A 30 -17.60 7.95 6.26
N ARG A 31 -18.86 7.48 6.26
CA ARG A 31 -19.64 7.29 5.01
C ARG A 31 -19.82 8.64 4.29
N SER A 32 -19.87 8.60 2.97
CA SER A 32 -19.99 9.75 2.06
C SER A 32 -18.79 10.71 2.10
N GLN A 33 -17.70 10.35 2.79
CA GLN A 33 -16.46 11.12 2.75
C GLN A 33 -15.79 10.93 1.39
N THR A 34 -15.29 12.04 0.83
CA THR A 34 -14.52 12.06 -0.42
C THR A 34 -13.08 12.46 -0.10
N VAL A 35 -12.11 11.77 -0.69
CA VAL A 35 -10.68 12.10 -0.63
C VAL A 35 -10.12 12.18 -2.05
N PHE A 36 -9.09 13.01 -2.22
CA PHE A 36 -8.37 13.15 -3.49
C PHE A 36 -6.96 12.60 -3.32
N HIS A 37 -6.59 11.65 -4.18
CA HIS A 37 -5.24 11.08 -4.22
C HIS A 37 -4.59 11.35 -5.58
N PRO A 38 -3.28 11.63 -5.63
CA PRO A 38 -2.57 11.78 -6.90
C PRO A 38 -2.63 10.49 -7.70
N GLU A 39 -2.66 10.61 -9.03
CA GLU A 39 -2.53 9.46 -9.90
C GLU A 39 -1.11 8.87 -9.80
N VAL A 40 -1.02 7.55 -9.66
CA VAL A 40 0.23 6.79 -9.72
C VAL A 40 0.27 6.06 -11.05
N ALA A 41 1.41 6.13 -11.74
CA ALA A 41 1.52 5.64 -13.13
C ALA A 41 1.20 4.14 -13.27
N GLN A 42 1.50 3.33 -12.25
CA GLN A 42 1.21 1.90 -12.22
C GLN A 42 0.93 1.43 -10.79
N ALA A 43 -0.01 0.48 -10.65
CA ALA A 43 -0.23 -0.21 -9.38
C ALA A 43 0.88 -1.24 -9.16
N LEU A 44 1.66 -1.09 -8.09
CA LEU A 44 2.68 -2.06 -7.71
C LEU A 44 2.04 -3.29 -7.02
N THR A 45 2.54 -4.47 -7.36
CA THR A 45 2.18 -5.72 -6.68
C THR A 45 2.74 -5.73 -5.24
N SER A 46 2.17 -6.58 -4.37
CA SER A 46 2.66 -6.68 -2.98
C SER A 46 4.12 -7.12 -2.88
N LYS A 47 4.62 -7.89 -3.86
CA LYS A 47 6.03 -8.27 -3.94
C LYS A 47 6.91 -7.06 -4.23
N GLN A 48 6.54 -6.26 -5.24
CA GLN A 48 7.25 -5.03 -5.60
C GLN A 48 7.27 -4.01 -4.45
N LEU A 49 6.14 -3.82 -3.75
CA LEU A 49 6.11 -2.95 -2.57
C LEU A 49 7.01 -3.44 -1.43
N ARG A 50 7.16 -4.75 -1.28
CA ARG A 50 8.05 -5.32 -0.26
C ARG A 50 9.52 -5.12 -0.64
N GLU A 51 9.84 -5.31 -1.91
CA GLU A 51 11.18 -5.12 -2.47
C GLU A 51 11.61 -3.65 -2.39
N GLU A 52 10.73 -2.70 -2.74
CA GLU A 52 10.98 -1.26 -2.61
C GLU A 52 11.20 -0.81 -1.16
N ARG A 53 10.56 -1.50 -0.20
CA ARG A 53 10.74 -1.25 1.25
C ARG A 53 11.96 -1.95 1.83
N GLN A 54 12.60 -2.86 1.10
CA GLN A 54 13.80 -3.53 1.58
C GLN A 54 14.98 -2.57 1.50
N PRO A 55 15.65 -2.28 2.63
CA PRO A 55 16.89 -1.53 2.59
C PRO A 55 18.00 -2.38 1.96
N GLU A 56 19.04 -1.71 1.47
CA GLU A 56 20.25 -2.38 1.00
C GLU A 56 20.83 -3.27 2.13
N PRO A 57 21.16 -4.54 1.84
CA PRO A 57 21.63 -5.48 2.86
C PRO A 57 22.87 -5.01 3.63
N GLY A 58 23.71 -4.18 3.00
CA GLY A 58 24.93 -3.64 3.61
C GLY A 58 26.07 -4.66 3.74
N PHE A 59 25.91 -5.89 3.25
CA PHE A 59 26.96 -6.90 3.22
C PHE A 59 26.83 -7.77 1.97
N TRP A 60 27.95 -8.38 1.56
CA TRP A 60 28.02 -9.37 0.49
C TRP A 60 28.51 -10.68 1.10
N VAL A 61 27.91 -11.81 0.70
CA VAL A 61 28.43 -13.13 1.05
C VAL A 61 29.39 -13.56 -0.05
N GLU A 62 30.67 -13.69 0.28
CA GLU A 62 31.69 -14.21 -0.64
C GLU A 62 31.54 -15.72 -0.85
N ARG A 63 32.34 -16.29 -1.76
CA ARG A 63 32.31 -17.71 -2.09
C ARG A 63 32.72 -18.54 -0.86
N ALA A 64 31.94 -19.58 -0.54
CA ALA A 64 32.27 -20.51 0.52
C ALA A 64 33.66 -21.13 0.27
N VAL A 65 34.54 -21.04 1.26
CA VAL A 65 35.87 -21.66 1.20
C VAL A 65 35.68 -23.18 1.44
N PRO A 66 36.03 -24.05 0.48
CA PRO A 66 36.02 -25.49 0.70
C PRO A 66 37.03 -25.85 1.79
N ARG A 67 36.67 -26.82 2.65
CA ARG A 67 37.54 -27.35 3.70
C ARG A 67 38.57 -28.31 3.15
#